data_AF-A0A485AVE9-F1
#
_entry.id   AF-A0A485AVE9-F1
#
_cell.length_a   1.000
_cell.length_b   1.000
_cell.length_c   1.000
_cell.angle_alpha   90.00
_cell.angle_beta   90.00
_cell.angle_gamma   90.00
#
_symmetry.space_group_name_H-M   'P 1'
#
loop_
_entity.id
_entity.type
_entity.pdbx_description
1 polymer ?
#
loop_
_entity_poly.entity_id
_entity_poly.type
_entity_poly.pdbx_seq_one_letter_code
_entity_poly.pdbx_strand_id
1 'polypeptide(L)'
;MKENLTNEMASAHIKQLRAKTGLTQEEFCETFALNLNTYRHWERGDRKPTGSSLVLLKLIEESFHEVLSIMNKIKGDGPIMSDGKTLILRSLEQERFLTFDRFVKESSFVSNDAICALIKANGFPFVSFLNDKEKVVFSAGYETEDMKNVFWFNNNDNMYGGSLKSVIEKTYSAIYAIEVDLQDAVYWTPEMRNTRIVDIIDKTGIDGDFFNNIVRNW
;
A
#
# COMPACT_ATOMS: atom_id res chain seq x y z
N MET A 1 6.59 -4.76 43.06
CA MET A 1 7.35 -3.56 42.68
C MET A 1 6.87 -3.16 41.30
N LYS A 2 6.09 -2.09 41.14
CA LYS A 2 5.62 -1.65 39.81
C LYS A 2 6.69 -0.73 39.25
N GLU A 3 7.52 -1.24 38.35
CA GLU A 3 8.48 -0.42 37.62
C GLU A 3 7.74 0.66 36.84
N ASN A 4 8.25 1.89 36.94
CA ASN A 4 7.69 3.07 36.32
C ASN A 4 7.66 2.91 34.80
N LEU A 5 6.47 2.71 34.23
CA LEU A 5 6.22 2.77 32.78
C LEU A 5 6.61 4.14 32.15
N THR A 6 6.95 5.14 32.98
CA THR A 6 7.33 6.52 32.63
C THR A 6 8.78 6.73 32.18
N ASN A 7 9.63 5.70 32.10
CA ASN A 7 10.98 5.88 31.55
C ASN A 7 10.92 6.22 30.05
N GLU A 8 11.47 7.37 29.66
CA GLU A 8 11.57 7.81 28.27
C GLU A 8 12.39 6.83 27.42
N MET A 9 12.09 6.76 26.11
CA MET A 9 12.89 6.00 25.14
C MET A 9 13.66 6.97 24.23
N ALA A 10 14.99 6.83 24.18
CA ALA A 10 15.85 7.71 23.39
C ALA A 10 15.71 7.45 21.88
N SER A 11 15.93 8.47 21.04
CA SER A 11 15.80 8.36 19.58
C SER A 11 16.66 7.26 18.96
N ALA A 12 17.92 7.14 19.40
CA ALA A 12 18.83 6.08 18.96
C ALA A 12 18.30 4.68 19.30
N HIS A 13 17.64 4.54 20.46
CA HIS A 13 17.03 3.29 20.89
C HIS A 13 15.83 2.94 20.03
N ILE A 14 14.93 3.90 19.75
CA ILE A 14 13.76 3.70 18.89
C ILE A 14 14.20 3.22 17.49
N LYS A 15 15.25 3.84 16.95
CA LYS A 15 15.83 3.45 15.65
C LYS A 15 16.43 2.05 15.67
N GLN A 16 17.12 1.67 16.76
CA GLN A 16 17.64 0.33 16.93
C GLN A 16 16.52 -0.71 17.09
N LEU A 17 15.47 -0.40 17.82
CA LEU A 17 14.29 -1.25 18.00
C LEU A 17 13.70 -1.61 16.64
N ARG A 18 13.42 -0.63 15.78
CA ARG A 18 12.94 -0.90 14.41
C ARG A 18 13.96 -1.66 13.57
N ALA A 19 15.24 -1.31 13.63
CA ALA A 19 16.26 -2.02 12.86
C ALA A 19 16.30 -3.52 13.19
N LYS A 20 16.06 -3.91 14.45
CA LYS A 20 15.96 -5.32 14.86
C LYS A 20 14.77 -6.06 14.25
N THR A 21 13.71 -5.36 13.86
CA THR A 21 12.54 -5.99 13.22
C THR A 21 12.74 -6.20 11.72
N GLY A 22 13.78 -5.61 11.11
CA GLY A 22 14.03 -5.66 9.67
C GLY A 22 13.07 -4.80 8.83
N LEU A 23 12.26 -3.95 9.46
CA LEU A 23 11.26 -3.10 8.79
C LEU A 23 11.81 -1.70 8.49
N THR A 24 11.37 -1.10 7.39
CA THR A 24 11.51 0.33 7.10
C THR A 24 10.67 1.18 8.07
N GLN A 25 10.86 2.51 8.08
CA GLN A 25 10.08 3.38 8.97
C GLN A 25 8.59 3.31 8.66
N GLU A 26 8.26 3.30 7.37
CA GLU A 26 6.93 3.18 6.80
C GLU A 26 6.27 1.87 7.27
N GLU A 27 6.91 0.74 7.00
CA GLU A 27 6.41 -0.60 7.35
C GLU A 27 6.26 -0.77 8.88
N PHE A 28 7.20 -0.25 9.67
CA PHE A 28 7.10 -0.28 11.12
C PHE A 28 5.90 0.52 11.62
N CYS A 29 5.70 1.72 11.08
CA CYS A 29 4.58 2.58 11.45
C CYS A 29 3.24 1.95 11.09
N GLU A 30 3.13 1.38 9.90
CA GLU A 30 1.93 0.69 9.45
C GLU A 30 1.66 -0.58 10.26
N THR A 31 2.70 -1.36 10.54
CA THR A 31 2.59 -2.59 11.34
C THR A 31 2.01 -2.32 12.72
N PHE A 32 2.49 -1.26 13.38
CA PHE A 32 2.12 -0.91 14.75
C PHE A 32 1.11 0.24 14.86
N ALA A 33 0.47 0.63 13.74
CA ALA A 33 -0.51 1.71 13.69
C ALA A 33 0.00 3.03 14.30
N LEU A 34 1.26 3.38 14.02
CA LEU A 34 1.89 4.63 14.40
C LEU A 34 1.83 5.64 13.25
N ASN A 35 1.75 6.92 13.56
CA ASN A 35 1.83 7.97 12.55
C ASN A 35 3.28 8.15 12.07
N LEU A 36 3.53 7.95 10.76
CA LEU A 36 4.87 8.00 10.17
C LEU A 36 5.60 9.33 10.40
N ASN A 37 4.93 10.46 10.20
CA ASN A 37 5.55 11.78 10.42
C ASN A 37 5.98 11.96 11.88
N THR A 38 5.15 11.50 12.81
CA THR A 38 5.45 11.55 14.24
C THR A 38 6.60 10.63 14.61
N TYR A 39 6.62 9.41 14.06
CA TYR A 39 7.68 8.43 14.28
C TYR A 39 9.03 8.91 13.73
N ARG A 40 9.05 9.58 12.57
CA ARG A 40 10.27 10.22 12.02
C ARG A 40 10.85 11.26 12.98
N HIS A 41 10.01 12.07 13.63
CA HIS A 41 10.47 13.00 14.67
C HIS A 41 11.06 12.26 15.89
N TRP A 42 10.57 11.07 16.21
CA TRP A 42 11.12 10.25 17.30
C TRP A 42 12.49 9.66 16.96
N GLU A 43 12.67 9.06 15.78
CA GLU A 43 13.98 8.52 15.38
C GLU A 43 15.03 9.61 15.16
N ARG A 44 14.61 10.83 14.78
CA ARG A 44 15.51 11.99 14.68
C ARG A 44 15.81 12.63 16.04
N GLY A 45 14.88 12.52 17.00
CA GLY A 45 15.02 13.04 18.35
C GLY A 45 14.42 14.43 18.58
N ASP A 46 13.69 15.00 17.62
CA ASP A 46 12.99 16.28 17.82
C ASP A 46 11.80 16.15 18.78
N ARG A 47 11.25 14.94 18.89
CA ARG A 47 10.14 14.60 19.77
C ARG A 47 10.42 13.28 20.47
N LYS A 48 9.76 13.05 21.59
CA LYS A 48 9.79 11.78 22.31
C LYS A 48 8.40 11.12 22.29
N PRO A 49 8.32 9.79 22.21
CA PRO A 49 7.06 9.08 22.40
C PRO A 49 6.59 9.25 23.85
N THR A 50 5.28 9.38 24.03
CA THR A 50 4.65 9.55 25.35
C THR A 50 3.36 8.73 25.44
N GLY A 51 2.88 8.51 26.67
CA GLY A 51 1.62 7.81 26.92
C GLY A 51 1.56 6.44 26.25
N SER A 52 0.49 6.19 25.48
CA SER A 52 0.25 4.92 24.80
C SER A 52 1.32 4.54 23.78
N SER A 53 1.89 5.51 23.06
CA SER A 53 2.94 5.24 22.07
C SER A 53 4.23 4.72 22.70
N LEU A 54 4.63 5.27 23.86
CA LEU A 54 5.78 4.79 24.62
C LEU A 54 5.54 3.38 25.16
N VAL A 55 4.33 3.11 25.66
CA VAL A 55 3.94 1.78 26.13
C VAL A 55 4.01 0.77 24.98
N LEU A 56 3.49 1.13 23.80
CA LEU A 56 3.54 0.26 22.62
C LEU A 56 4.97 -0.05 22.19
N LEU A 57 5.86 0.95 22.12
CA LEU A 57 7.27 0.71 21.77
C LEU A 57 7.97 -0.22 22.77
N LYS A 58 7.67 -0.08 24.07
CA LYS A 58 8.20 -1.00 25.10
C LYS A 58 7.65 -2.41 24.97
N LEU A 59 6.36 -2.56 24.65
CA LEU A 59 5.77 -3.87 24.40
C LEU A 59 6.39 -4.54 23.18
N ILE A 60 6.64 -3.78 22.11
CA ILE A 60 7.33 -4.28 20.91
C ILE A 60 8.75 -4.72 21.25
N GLU A 61 9.46 -3.96 22.09
CA GLU A 61 10.80 -4.31 22.53
C GLU A 61 10.83 -5.60 23.37
N GLU A 62 9.91 -5.74 24.31
CA GLU A 62 9.85 -6.90 25.21
C GLU A 62 9.35 -8.16 24.49
N SER A 63 8.34 -7.98 23.63
CA SER A 63 7.44 -9.04 23.17
C SER A 63 7.02 -8.87 21.71
N PHE A 64 7.99 -8.64 20.81
CA PHE A 64 7.74 -8.37 19.39
C PHE A 64 6.75 -9.38 18.76
N HIS A 65 6.98 -10.68 18.95
CA HIS A 65 6.16 -11.73 18.33
C HIS A 65 4.73 -11.77 18.88
N GLU A 66 4.53 -11.59 20.19
CA GLU A 66 3.17 -11.54 20.76
C GLU A 66 2.44 -10.28 20.32
N VAL A 67 3.09 -9.12 20.36
CA VAL A 67 2.49 -7.86 19.91
C VAL A 67 2.13 -7.95 18.45
N LEU A 68 3.02 -8.45 17.59
CA LEU A 68 2.74 -8.65 16.18
C LEU A 68 1.56 -9.61 15.95
N SER A 69 1.49 -10.72 16.69
CA SER A 69 0.34 -11.63 16.65
C SER A 69 -0.96 -10.95 17.04
N ILE A 70 -0.94 -10.12 18.09
CA ILE A 70 -2.10 -9.33 18.53
C ILE A 70 -2.48 -8.30 17.48
N MET A 71 -1.51 -7.56 16.92
CA MET A 71 -1.75 -6.60 15.84
C MET A 71 -2.40 -7.27 14.64
N ASN A 72 -1.94 -8.46 14.26
CA ASN A 72 -2.57 -9.25 13.20
C ASN A 72 -4.00 -9.66 13.55
N LYS A 73 -4.24 -10.18 14.77
CA LYS A 73 -5.60 -10.54 15.22
C LYS A 73 -6.56 -9.34 15.25
N ILE A 74 -6.08 -8.17 15.67
CA ILE A 74 -6.86 -6.93 15.68
C ILE A 74 -7.15 -6.45 14.24
N LYS A 75 -6.19 -6.64 13.33
CA LYS A 75 -6.33 -6.32 11.91
C LYS A 75 -7.21 -7.33 11.14
N GLY A 76 -7.56 -8.48 11.74
CA GLY A 76 -8.23 -9.60 11.07
C GLY A 76 -7.23 -10.51 10.32
N ASP A 77 -7.68 -11.60 9.68
CA ASP A 77 -6.85 -12.60 8.96
C ASP A 77 -6.09 -12.06 7.72
N GLY A 78 -5.58 -10.83 7.78
CA GLY A 78 -4.67 -10.22 6.82
C GLY A 78 -3.20 -10.43 7.23
N PRO A 79 -2.32 -10.90 6.33
CA PRO A 79 -0.89 -11.07 6.62
C PRO A 79 -0.14 -9.75 6.89
N ILE A 80 0.93 -9.85 7.67
CA ILE A 80 2.00 -8.86 7.82
C ILE A 80 2.58 -8.57 6.44
N MET A 81 2.33 -7.37 5.90
CA MET A 81 2.67 -6.96 4.52
C MET A 81 2.23 -7.94 3.42
N SER A 82 0.96 -7.84 3.04
CA SER A 82 0.49 -8.22 1.70
C SER A 82 -0.52 -7.20 1.13
N ASP A 83 -0.28 -5.92 1.46
CA ASP A 83 -0.95 -4.63 1.21
C ASP A 83 -1.52 -4.36 -0.20
N GLY A 84 -2.10 -5.34 -0.86
CA GLY A 84 -2.60 -5.22 -2.22
C GLY A 84 -1.52 -5.09 -3.28
N LYS A 85 -0.49 -4.25 -3.07
CA LYS A 85 0.65 -4.09 -3.98
C LYS A 85 1.34 -5.43 -4.19
N THR A 86 1.65 -6.15 -3.12
CA THR A 86 2.25 -7.49 -3.21
C THR A 86 1.36 -8.48 -3.99
N LEU A 87 0.04 -8.39 -3.85
CA LEU A 87 -0.90 -9.24 -4.58
C LEU A 87 -0.92 -8.90 -6.08
N ILE A 88 -0.87 -7.61 -6.42
CA ILE A 88 -0.70 -7.15 -7.79
C ILE A 88 0.63 -7.66 -8.37
N LEU A 89 1.76 -7.47 -7.68
CA LEU A 89 3.07 -7.92 -8.14
C LEU A 89 3.12 -9.43 -8.38
N ARG A 90 2.59 -10.24 -7.46
CA ARG A 90 2.51 -11.70 -7.62
C ARG A 90 1.64 -12.11 -8.82
N SER A 91 0.49 -11.46 -9.00
CA SER A 91 -0.35 -11.71 -10.18
C SER A 91 0.39 -11.36 -11.47
N LEU A 92 1.13 -10.25 -11.48
CA LEU A 92 1.93 -9.84 -12.63
C LEU A 92 3.07 -10.83 -12.92
N GLU A 93 3.76 -11.35 -11.91
CA GLU A 93 4.82 -12.34 -12.07
C GLU A 93 4.29 -13.69 -12.58
N GLN A 94 3.15 -14.15 -12.07
CA GLN A 94 2.66 -15.52 -12.29
C GLN A 94 1.68 -15.64 -13.46
N GLU A 95 0.79 -14.67 -13.63
CA GLU A 95 -0.34 -14.76 -14.55
C GLU A 95 -0.23 -13.74 -15.71
N ARG A 96 0.53 -12.64 -15.52
CA ARG A 96 0.84 -11.61 -16.53
C ARG A 96 -0.40 -11.06 -17.27
N PHE A 97 -1.47 -10.76 -16.55
CA PHE A 97 -2.66 -10.15 -17.17
C PHE A 97 -2.36 -8.76 -17.73
N LEU A 98 -2.57 -8.57 -19.03
CA LEU A 98 -2.32 -7.30 -19.74
C LEU A 98 -3.32 -6.18 -19.41
N THR A 99 -4.49 -6.53 -18.87
CA THR A 99 -5.58 -5.57 -18.65
C THR A 99 -6.22 -5.82 -17.30
N PHE A 100 -6.69 -4.75 -16.66
CA PHE A 100 -7.41 -4.83 -15.39
C PHE A 100 -8.67 -5.71 -15.48
N ASP A 101 -9.41 -5.69 -16.60
CA ASP A 101 -10.59 -6.53 -16.78
C ASP A 101 -10.28 -8.03 -16.68
N ARG A 102 -9.20 -8.46 -17.34
CA ARG A 102 -8.72 -9.85 -17.24
C ARG A 102 -8.20 -10.17 -15.85
N PHE A 103 -7.45 -9.25 -15.23
CA PHE A 103 -7.02 -9.42 -13.84
C PHE A 103 -8.22 -9.69 -12.92
N VAL A 104 -9.26 -8.86 -12.99
CA VAL A 104 -10.48 -9.02 -12.18
C VAL A 104 -11.19 -10.35 -12.44
N LYS A 105 -11.28 -10.79 -13.69
CA LYS A 105 -12.08 -11.97 -14.08
C LYS A 105 -11.34 -13.28 -13.94
N GLU A 106 -10.02 -13.27 -14.07
CA GLU A 106 -9.20 -14.48 -14.24
C GLU A 106 -8.20 -14.67 -13.09
N SER A 107 -7.82 -13.64 -12.34
CA SER A 107 -6.79 -13.75 -11.30
C SER A 107 -7.30 -14.35 -10.00
N SER A 108 -6.50 -15.24 -9.43
CA SER A 108 -6.71 -15.74 -8.07
C SER A 108 -6.30 -14.74 -6.97
N PHE A 109 -5.63 -13.64 -7.35
CA PHE A 109 -5.07 -12.63 -6.44
C PHE A 109 -5.96 -11.37 -6.30
N VAL A 110 -7.10 -11.30 -7.00
CA VAL A 110 -8.05 -10.19 -6.81
C VAL A 110 -8.56 -10.20 -5.39
N SER A 111 -8.39 -9.07 -4.71
CA SER A 111 -8.81 -8.87 -3.33
C SER A 111 -9.11 -7.40 -3.09
N ASN A 112 -9.87 -7.11 -2.03
CA ASN A 112 -10.17 -5.73 -1.66
C ASN A 112 -8.89 -4.92 -1.40
N ASP A 113 -7.86 -5.55 -0.83
CA ASP A 113 -6.57 -4.90 -0.61
C ASP A 113 -5.86 -4.55 -1.91
N ALA A 114 -5.85 -5.45 -2.91
CA ALA A 114 -5.29 -5.17 -4.24
C ALA A 114 -5.94 -3.96 -4.89
N ILE A 115 -7.25 -3.83 -4.75
CA ILE A 115 -8.01 -2.68 -5.25
C ILE A 115 -7.68 -1.41 -4.47
N CYS A 116 -7.54 -1.50 -3.14
CA CYS A 116 -7.11 -0.38 -2.31
C CYS A 116 -5.72 0.13 -2.72
N ALA A 117 -4.78 -0.76 -3.05
CA ALA A 117 -3.45 -0.37 -3.52
C ALA A 117 -3.51 0.40 -4.86
N LEU A 118 -4.33 -0.07 -5.80
CA LEU A 118 -4.54 0.64 -7.07
C LEU A 118 -5.16 2.03 -6.85
N ILE A 119 -6.10 2.17 -5.90
CA ILE A 119 -6.67 3.48 -5.55
C ILE A 119 -5.60 4.38 -4.91
N LYS A 120 -4.82 3.86 -3.95
CA LYS A 120 -3.74 4.62 -3.29
C LYS A 120 -2.67 5.11 -4.27
N ALA A 121 -2.35 4.32 -5.30
CA ALA A 121 -1.40 4.71 -6.35
C ALA A 121 -1.84 5.98 -7.13
N ASN A 122 -3.10 6.37 -7.03
CA ASN A 122 -3.62 7.62 -7.58
C ASN A 122 -3.51 8.82 -6.62
N GLY A 123 -2.81 8.68 -5.50
CA GLY A 123 -2.55 9.76 -4.54
C GLY A 123 -3.61 9.92 -3.46
N PHE A 124 -4.53 8.96 -3.30
CA PHE A 124 -5.50 8.97 -2.21
C PHE A 124 -4.88 8.43 -0.91
N PRO A 125 -4.66 9.26 0.12
CA PRO A 125 -4.02 8.81 1.36
C PRO A 125 -4.95 7.91 2.21
N PHE A 126 -6.26 8.09 2.09
CA PHE A 126 -7.25 7.30 2.83
C PHE A 126 -8.15 6.55 1.86
N VAL A 127 -8.18 5.23 2.03
CA VAL A 127 -9.02 4.31 1.25
C VAL A 127 -9.62 3.28 2.20
N SER A 128 -10.90 3.01 2.03
CA SER A 128 -11.65 2.02 2.79
C SER A 128 -12.62 1.29 1.86
N PHE A 129 -13.15 0.17 2.31
CA PHE A 129 -14.18 -0.55 1.58
C PHE A 129 -15.24 -1.08 2.53
N LEU A 130 -16.45 -1.22 1.99
CA LEU A 130 -17.57 -1.85 2.67
C LEU A 130 -18.07 -2.98 1.77
N ASN A 131 -18.18 -4.17 2.35
CA ASN A 131 -18.72 -5.34 1.67
C ASN A 131 -20.17 -5.55 2.09
N ASP A 132 -21.08 -5.51 1.14
CA ASP A 132 -22.46 -5.95 1.29
C ASP A 132 -22.71 -7.21 0.45
N LYS A 133 -23.84 -7.88 0.64
CA LYS A 133 -24.16 -9.17 0.00
C LYS A 133 -24.07 -9.12 -1.53
N GLU A 134 -24.38 -7.98 -2.15
CA GLU A 134 -24.37 -7.84 -3.62
C GLU A 134 -23.06 -7.28 -4.17
N LYS A 135 -22.39 -6.38 -3.44
CA LYS A 135 -21.24 -5.64 -3.97
C LYS A 135 -20.29 -5.17 -2.88
N VAL A 136 -19.02 -5.01 -3.26
CA VAL A 136 -18.02 -4.26 -2.49
C VAL A 136 -17.97 -2.83 -3.02
N VAL A 137 -18.05 -1.85 -2.13
CA VAL A 137 -17.93 -0.42 -2.45
C VAL A 137 -16.68 0.13 -1.79
N PHE A 138 -15.84 0.80 -2.57
CA PHE A 138 -14.61 1.44 -2.15
C PHE A 138 -14.81 2.94 -2.04
N SER A 139 -14.34 3.49 -0.94
CA SER A 139 -14.38 4.91 -0.65
C SER A 139 -12.96 5.45 -0.52
N ALA A 140 -12.71 6.64 -1.04
CA ALA A 140 -11.40 7.29 -0.96
C ALA A 140 -11.53 8.79 -0.73
N GLY A 141 -10.53 9.37 -0.07
CA GLY A 141 -10.49 10.79 0.27
C GLY A 141 -9.11 11.25 0.76
N TYR A 142 -8.98 12.57 0.92
CA TYR A 142 -7.79 13.21 1.50
C TYR A 142 -7.91 13.42 3.00
N GLU A 143 -9.10 13.22 3.55
CA GLU A 143 -9.44 13.27 4.98
C GLU A 143 -10.35 12.08 5.30
N THR A 144 -10.26 11.53 6.51
CA THR A 144 -11.05 10.34 6.90
C THR A 144 -12.54 10.62 7.06
N GLU A 145 -12.92 11.89 7.26
CA GLU A 145 -14.31 12.32 7.48
C GLU A 145 -15.05 12.67 6.18
N ASP A 146 -14.33 12.86 5.06
CA ASP A 146 -14.88 13.23 3.74
C ASP A 146 -14.46 12.24 2.64
N MET A 147 -14.67 10.95 2.90
CA MET A 147 -14.42 9.89 1.91
C MET A 147 -15.62 9.73 0.98
N LYS A 148 -15.37 9.66 -0.34
CA LYS A 148 -16.41 9.49 -1.36
C LYS A 148 -16.36 8.08 -1.93
N ASN A 149 -17.51 7.53 -2.27
CA ASN A 149 -17.59 6.26 -3.01
C ASN A 149 -17.00 6.47 -4.41
N VAL A 150 -15.91 5.78 -4.70
CA VAL A 150 -15.12 5.99 -5.90
C VAL A 150 -15.12 4.79 -6.85
N PHE A 151 -15.28 3.60 -6.30
CA PHE A 151 -15.20 2.36 -7.07
C PHE A 151 -16.08 1.27 -6.44
N TRP A 152 -16.54 0.31 -7.23
CA TRP A 152 -17.28 -0.85 -6.73
C TRP A 152 -17.06 -2.09 -7.58
N PHE A 153 -17.22 -3.26 -6.95
CA PHE A 153 -17.25 -4.59 -7.56
C PHE A 153 -18.54 -5.29 -7.21
N ASN A 154 -19.19 -5.92 -8.18
CA ASN A 154 -20.32 -6.82 -7.94
C ASN A 154 -19.79 -8.23 -7.67
N ASN A 155 -20.25 -8.83 -6.57
CA ASN A 155 -19.78 -10.13 -6.11
C ASN A 155 -20.25 -11.29 -7.00
N ASN A 156 -21.30 -11.07 -7.82
CA ASN A 156 -21.99 -12.14 -8.55
C ASN A 156 -21.52 -12.32 -10.00
N ASP A 157 -21.04 -11.26 -10.64
CA ASP A 157 -20.73 -11.24 -12.08
C ASP A 157 -19.35 -10.64 -12.40
N ASN A 158 -18.54 -10.33 -11.37
CA ASN A 158 -17.24 -9.67 -11.49
C ASN A 158 -17.32 -8.34 -12.27
N MET A 159 -18.50 -7.72 -12.39
CA MET A 159 -18.64 -6.39 -12.96
C MET A 159 -18.14 -5.34 -11.99
N TYR A 160 -17.56 -4.29 -12.53
CA TYR A 160 -17.02 -3.18 -11.74
C TYR A 160 -17.27 -1.84 -12.40
N GLY A 161 -17.27 -0.80 -11.55
CA GLY A 161 -17.51 0.56 -11.99
C GLY A 161 -17.27 1.59 -10.90
N GLY A 162 -17.77 2.80 -11.12
CA GLY A 162 -17.56 3.94 -10.23
C GLY A 162 -16.87 5.10 -10.93
N SER A 163 -16.72 6.22 -10.21
CA SER A 163 -16.12 7.45 -10.75
C SER A 163 -14.65 7.27 -11.11
N LEU A 164 -13.92 6.37 -10.42
CA LEU A 164 -12.53 6.06 -10.70
C LEU A 164 -12.33 4.84 -11.61
N LYS A 165 -13.36 4.33 -12.29
CA LYS A 165 -13.24 3.11 -13.11
C LYS A 165 -12.08 3.18 -14.11
N SER A 166 -12.11 4.17 -15.01
CA SER A 166 -11.09 4.34 -16.05
C SER A 166 -9.72 4.67 -15.45
N VAL A 167 -9.70 5.38 -14.32
CA VAL A 167 -8.46 5.73 -13.61
C VAL A 167 -7.77 4.47 -13.08
N ILE A 168 -8.51 3.53 -12.47
CA ILE A 168 -7.95 2.28 -11.97
C ILE A 168 -7.48 1.37 -13.10
N GLU A 169 -8.22 1.27 -14.21
CA GLU A 169 -7.80 0.50 -15.40
C GLU A 169 -6.46 1.01 -15.96
N LYS A 170 -6.32 2.34 -16.07
CA LYS A 170 -5.06 2.99 -16.48
C LYS A 170 -3.96 2.77 -15.45
N THR A 171 -4.26 2.86 -14.16
CA THR A 171 -3.29 2.63 -13.08
C THR A 171 -2.70 1.24 -13.15
N TYR A 172 -3.55 0.22 -13.29
CA TYR A 172 -3.10 -1.17 -13.45
C TYR A 172 -2.19 -1.33 -14.67
N SER A 173 -2.55 -0.71 -15.80
CA SER A 173 -1.76 -0.77 -17.03
C SER A 173 -0.40 -0.06 -16.89
N ALA A 174 -0.34 1.07 -16.18
CA ALA A 174 0.91 1.75 -15.85
C ALA A 174 1.80 0.88 -14.95
N ILE A 175 1.22 0.25 -13.93
CA ILE A 175 1.95 -0.67 -13.04
C ILE A 175 2.48 -1.87 -13.81
N TYR A 176 1.67 -2.49 -14.68
CA TYR A 176 2.12 -3.55 -15.56
C TYR A 176 3.34 -3.11 -16.38
N ALA A 177 3.27 -1.91 -16.97
CA ALA A 177 4.37 -1.39 -17.75
C ALA A 177 5.64 -1.15 -16.91
N ILE A 178 5.51 -0.63 -15.69
CA ILE A 178 6.64 -0.41 -14.78
C ILE A 178 7.28 -1.74 -14.37
N GLU A 179 6.47 -2.68 -13.90
CA GLU A 179 6.94 -3.89 -13.23
C GLU A 179 7.30 -5.02 -14.20
N VAL A 180 6.70 -5.03 -15.40
CA VAL A 180 6.88 -6.10 -16.39
C VAL A 180 7.60 -5.60 -17.64
N ASP A 181 7.14 -4.49 -18.24
CA ASP A 181 7.74 -4.02 -19.50
C ASP A 181 9.05 -3.28 -19.31
N LEU A 182 9.21 -2.55 -18.20
CA LEU A 182 10.35 -1.69 -17.92
C LEU A 182 11.32 -2.27 -16.88
N GLN A 183 11.11 -3.51 -16.44
CA GLN A 183 11.93 -4.17 -15.42
C GLN A 183 13.42 -4.17 -15.79
N ASP A 184 13.73 -4.36 -17.08
CA ASP A 184 15.10 -4.39 -17.61
C ASP A 184 15.58 -3.03 -18.15
N ALA A 185 14.83 -1.94 -17.95
CA ALA A 185 15.15 -0.63 -18.54
C ALA A 185 16.51 -0.07 -18.08
N VAL A 186 17.06 -0.56 -16.95
CA VAL A 186 18.41 -0.24 -16.48
C VAL A 186 19.49 -0.65 -17.50
N TYR A 187 19.25 -1.71 -18.28
CA TYR A 187 20.19 -2.24 -19.26
C TYR A 187 20.02 -1.62 -20.66
N TRP A 188 19.08 -0.71 -20.84
CA TRP A 188 18.71 -0.16 -22.15
C TRP A 188 19.42 1.16 -22.44
N THR A 189 19.66 1.43 -23.72
CA THR A 189 20.12 2.77 -24.14
C THR A 189 19.02 3.81 -23.92
N PRO A 190 19.37 5.11 -23.85
CA PRO A 190 18.36 6.18 -23.81
C PRO A 190 17.34 6.10 -24.95
N GLU A 191 17.74 5.74 -26.18
CA GLU A 191 16.78 5.62 -27.30
C GLU A 191 15.82 4.44 -27.12
N MET A 192 16.31 3.29 -26.65
CA MET A 192 15.48 2.11 -26.36
C MET A 192 14.44 2.41 -25.28
N ARG A 193 14.83 3.11 -24.21
CA ARG A 193 13.90 3.55 -23.15
C ARG A 193 12.84 4.49 -23.69
N ASN A 194 13.23 5.51 -24.46
CA ASN A 194 12.28 6.46 -25.04
C ASN A 194 11.29 5.79 -26.00
N THR A 195 11.78 4.88 -26.86
CA THR A 195 10.93 4.13 -27.80
C THR A 195 9.92 3.27 -27.05
N ARG A 196 10.35 2.56 -25.99
CA ARG A 196 9.45 1.70 -25.23
C ARG A 196 8.39 2.50 -24.46
N ILE A 197 8.77 3.64 -23.88
CA ILE A 197 7.82 4.52 -23.18
C ILE A 197 6.76 5.04 -24.16
N VAL A 198 7.14 5.44 -25.37
CA VAL A 198 6.19 5.85 -26.42
C VAL A 198 5.24 4.70 -26.79
N ASP A 199 5.77 3.49 -27.00
CA ASP A 199 4.95 2.30 -27.28
C ASP A 199 3.95 1.98 -26.16
N ILE A 200 4.36 2.12 -24.90
CA ILE A 200 3.50 1.91 -23.73
C ILE A 200 2.39 2.96 -23.69
N ILE A 201 2.74 4.24 -23.88
CA ILE A 201 1.79 5.36 -23.90
C ILE A 201 0.75 5.16 -25.01
N ASP A 202 1.19 4.80 -26.22
CA ASP A 202 0.31 4.59 -27.38
C ASP A 202 -0.63 3.38 -27.18
N LYS A 203 -0.14 2.29 -26.56
CA LYS A 203 -0.95 1.09 -26.29
C LYS A 203 -1.94 1.27 -25.14
N THR A 204 -1.58 2.02 -24.12
CA THR A 204 -2.37 2.16 -22.90
C THR A 204 -3.28 3.40 -22.90
N GLY A 205 -3.02 4.38 -23.78
CA GLY A 205 -3.73 5.65 -23.81
C GLY A 205 -3.52 6.48 -22.53
N ILE A 206 -2.40 6.26 -21.86
CA ILE A 206 -2.00 6.93 -20.62
C ILE A 206 -1.10 8.10 -20.99
N ASP A 207 -1.46 9.32 -20.58
CA ASP A 207 -0.59 10.47 -20.77
C ASP A 207 0.63 10.41 -19.82
N GLY A 208 1.69 11.13 -20.21
CA GLY A 208 2.95 11.10 -19.47
C GLY A 208 2.86 11.64 -18.04
N ASP A 209 1.96 12.58 -17.77
CA ASP A 209 1.78 13.16 -16.43
C ASP A 209 1.12 12.15 -15.49
N PHE A 210 0.10 11.43 -15.96
CA PHE A 210 -0.53 10.34 -15.25
C PHE A 210 0.48 9.22 -14.97
N PHE A 211 1.25 8.80 -15.97
CA PHE A 211 2.26 7.75 -15.80
C PHE A 211 3.29 8.15 -14.73
N ASN A 212 3.82 9.37 -14.80
CA ASN A 212 4.76 9.88 -13.81
C ASN A 212 4.16 9.98 -12.40
N ASN A 213 2.86 10.29 -12.29
CA ASN A 213 2.16 10.28 -11.00
C ASN A 213 2.11 8.86 -10.42
N ILE A 214 1.81 7.84 -11.23
CA ILE A 214 1.83 6.44 -10.77
C ILE A 214 3.24 6.04 -10.34
N VAL A 215 4.28 6.35 -11.12
CA VAL A 215 5.69 6.05 -10.74
C VAL A 215 6.09 6.65 -9.38
N ARG A 216 5.51 7.79 -8.99
CA ARG A 216 5.81 8.44 -7.70
C ARG A 216 5.07 7.84 -6.52
N ASN A 217 3.87 7.31 -6.75
CA ASN A 217 2.95 6.85 -5.71
C ASN A 217 2.84 5.32 -5.63
N TRP A 218 3.37 4.61 -6.63
CA TRP A 218 3.49 3.16 -6.68
C TRP A 218 4.82 2.74 -6.07
#